data_AF-A0A1V5VYS8-F1
#
_entry.id   AF-A0A1V5VYS8-F1
#
_cell.length_a   1.000
_cell.length_b   1.000
_cell.length_c   1.000
_cell.angle_alpha   90.00
_cell.angle_beta   90.00
_cell.angle_gamma   90.00
#
_symmetry.space_group_name_H-M   'P 1'
#
loop_
_entity.id
_entity.type
_entity.pdbx_description
1 polymer ?
#
loop_
_entity_poly.entity_id
_entity_poly.type
_entity_poly.pdbx_seq_one_letter_code
_entity_poly.pdbx_strand_id
1 'polypeptide(L)'
;MNMKKILFIIFLYILSISSLFAIGLEDLQIKPVTIDRLKYFPVPEDNKNYFFLQAIESDSFIVIGDFSGVDKRIILIEDKNSDNTVDSVVEYYPLTKNYRILKKSESKFFTTDLAKLKRDIITGNIYRGNYADDMKSIDALEAMLKKDDKIAISEDVYSVTVRLLEIDETKRPSAQFVYGKNAGGYFLQFKTDYYRKNFATEIKPVLKFSVYCKDTNDSVVKESVENLFKIRAPRVIKENK
;
A
#
# COMPACT_ATOMS: atom_id res chain seq x y z
N MET A 1 -38.83 25.02 16.30
CA MET A 1 -37.38 24.75 16.45
C MET A 1 -36.61 25.94 15.88
N ASN A 2 -35.68 26.53 16.63
CA ASN A 2 -35.05 27.82 16.28
C ASN A 2 -34.12 27.65 15.06
N MET A 3 -34.16 28.54 14.07
CA MET A 3 -33.46 28.37 12.77
C MET A 3 -31.94 28.16 12.91
N LYS A 4 -31.33 28.78 13.93
CA LYS A 4 -29.92 28.58 14.30
C LYS A 4 -29.61 27.14 14.79
N LYS A 5 -30.56 26.49 15.48
CA LYS A 5 -30.41 25.09 15.91
C LYS A 5 -30.49 24.13 14.73
N ILE A 6 -31.29 24.43 13.70
CA ILE A 6 -31.39 23.61 12.49
C ILE A 6 -30.09 23.67 11.68
N LEU A 7 -29.53 24.87 11.47
CA LEU A 7 -28.22 25.02 10.79
C LEU A 7 -27.09 24.32 11.55
N PHE A 8 -27.08 24.39 12.89
CA PHE A 8 -26.07 23.73 13.71
C PHE A 8 -26.14 22.20 13.62
N ILE A 9 -27.35 21.64 13.58
CA ILE A 9 -27.56 20.19 13.41
C ILE A 9 -27.13 19.74 12.01
N ILE A 10 -27.46 20.51 10.96
CA ILE A 10 -27.03 20.21 9.59
C ILE A 10 -25.50 20.26 9.48
N PHE A 11 -24.84 21.24 10.10
CA PHE A 11 -23.39 21.35 10.12
C PHE A 11 -22.72 20.17 10.85
N LEU A 12 -23.26 19.75 12.00
CA LEU A 12 -22.83 18.54 12.71
C LEU A 12 -23.01 17.26 11.89
N TYR A 13 -24.09 17.17 11.12
CA TYR A 13 -24.37 16.03 10.24
C TYR A 13 -23.44 15.98 9.01
N ILE A 14 -23.07 17.14 8.46
CA ILE A 14 -22.10 17.22 7.36
C ILE A 14 -20.69 16.83 7.85
N LEU A 15 -20.31 17.24 9.07
CA LEU A 15 -19.04 16.84 9.67
C LEU A 15 -18.95 15.33 9.93
N SER A 16 -20.04 14.68 10.36
CA SER A 16 -20.05 13.22 10.60
C SER A 16 -20.03 12.37 9.32
N ILE A 17 -20.56 12.88 8.20
CA ILE A 17 -20.45 12.20 6.89
C ILE A 17 -19.02 12.25 6.35
N SER A 18 -18.27 13.33 6.62
CA SER A 18 -16.90 13.47 6.11
C SER A 18 -15.90 12.42 6.64
N SER A 19 -16.13 11.87 7.85
CA SER A 19 -15.31 10.79 8.43
C SER A 19 -15.55 9.41 7.82
N LEU A 20 -16.68 9.18 7.14
CA LEU A 20 -17.00 7.89 6.50
C LEU A 20 -16.24 7.67 5.18
N PHE A 21 -15.84 8.74 4.48
CA PHE A 21 -15.09 8.63 3.23
C PHE A 21 -13.65 8.16 3.43
N ALA A 22 -13.03 8.47 4.58
CA ALA A 22 -11.66 8.04 4.89
C ALA A 22 -11.54 6.52 5.14
N ILE A 23 -12.64 5.86 5.54
CA ILE A 23 -12.69 4.41 5.78
C ILE A 23 -12.76 3.63 4.45
N GLY A 24 -13.30 4.24 3.39
CA GLY A 24 -13.52 3.57 2.11
C GLY A 24 -12.25 3.27 1.32
N LEU A 25 -11.21 4.10 1.42
CA LEU A 25 -10.02 3.93 0.59
C LEU A 25 -9.07 2.84 1.12
N GLU A 26 -8.89 2.74 2.43
CA GLU A 26 -8.09 1.66 3.03
C GLU A 26 -8.77 0.30 2.79
N ASP A 27 -10.10 0.24 2.78
CA ASP A 27 -10.85 -0.98 2.45
C ASP A 27 -10.48 -1.53 1.07
N LEU A 28 -10.28 -0.66 0.07
CA LEU A 28 -9.85 -1.03 -1.28
C LEU A 28 -8.49 -1.72 -1.30
N GLN A 29 -7.61 -1.39 -0.37
CA GLN A 29 -6.25 -1.92 -0.31
C GLN A 29 -6.11 -3.12 0.65
N ILE A 30 -6.99 -3.25 1.64
CA ILE A 30 -6.92 -4.30 2.67
C ILE A 30 -7.69 -5.56 2.27
N LYS A 31 -8.82 -5.41 1.59
CA LYS A 31 -9.59 -6.54 1.06
C LYS A 31 -9.06 -6.96 -0.31
N PRO A 32 -9.27 -8.23 -0.73
CA PRO A 32 -8.87 -8.71 -2.05
C PRO A 32 -9.28 -7.77 -3.18
N VAL A 33 -8.32 -7.35 -3.99
CA VAL A 33 -8.57 -6.54 -5.18
C VAL A 33 -9.28 -7.42 -6.20
N THR A 34 -10.33 -6.88 -6.82
CA THR A 34 -11.06 -7.53 -7.90
C THR A 34 -11.31 -6.54 -9.01
N ILE A 35 -11.62 -7.05 -10.22
CA ILE A 35 -11.96 -6.24 -11.39
C ILE A 35 -13.07 -5.22 -11.06
N ASP A 36 -14.12 -5.66 -10.38
CA ASP A 36 -15.27 -4.81 -10.01
C ASP A 36 -14.91 -3.67 -9.04
N ARG A 37 -13.79 -3.79 -8.33
CA ARG A 37 -13.32 -2.78 -7.39
C ARG A 37 -12.43 -1.72 -8.05
N LEU A 38 -11.95 -1.95 -9.28
CA LEU A 38 -11.08 -1.00 -9.99
C LEU A 38 -11.73 0.37 -10.21
N LYS A 39 -13.05 0.41 -10.43
CA LYS A 39 -13.80 1.67 -10.56
C LYS A 39 -13.81 2.55 -9.31
N TYR A 40 -13.42 2.00 -8.16
CA TYR A 40 -13.35 2.73 -6.90
C TYR A 40 -11.94 3.20 -6.57
N PHE A 41 -10.91 2.73 -7.29
CA PHE A 41 -9.57 3.27 -7.14
C PHE A 41 -9.54 4.74 -7.58
N PRO A 42 -8.79 5.60 -6.85
CA PRO A 42 -8.81 7.04 -7.06
C PRO A 42 -8.16 7.41 -8.39
N VAL A 43 -8.66 8.48 -9.01
CA VAL A 43 -7.98 9.15 -10.13
C VAL A 43 -7.57 10.53 -9.64
N PRO A 44 -6.29 10.75 -9.35
CA PRO A 44 -5.85 12.01 -8.77
C PRO A 44 -5.92 13.15 -9.78
N GLU A 45 -6.32 14.34 -9.31
CA GLU A 45 -6.43 15.55 -10.13
C GLU A 45 -5.07 16.01 -10.66
N ASP A 46 -4.00 15.81 -9.88
CA ASP A 46 -2.64 16.17 -10.24
C ASP A 46 -1.96 15.14 -11.15
N ASN A 47 -2.66 14.07 -11.56
CA ASN A 47 -2.19 12.98 -12.41
C ASN A 47 -1.00 12.19 -11.86
N LYS A 48 -0.79 12.17 -10.54
CA LYS A 48 0.22 11.29 -9.94
C LYS A 48 -0.10 9.82 -10.17
N ASN A 49 0.88 9.08 -10.66
CA ASN A 49 0.78 7.64 -10.76
C ASN A 49 0.82 7.01 -9.36
N TYR A 50 0.31 5.79 -9.24
CA TYR A 50 0.48 4.98 -8.05
C TYR A 50 0.71 3.52 -8.41
N PHE A 51 1.37 2.81 -7.50
CA PHE A 51 1.69 1.40 -7.62
C PHE A 51 1.33 0.73 -6.30
N PHE A 52 0.69 -0.43 -6.38
CA PHE A 52 0.24 -1.14 -5.18
C PHE A 52 0.37 -2.64 -5.40
N LEU A 53 1.08 -3.29 -4.48
CA LEU A 53 1.20 -4.74 -4.42
C LEU A 53 0.29 -5.29 -3.33
N GLN A 54 -0.58 -6.23 -3.69
CA GLN A 54 -1.33 -7.05 -2.76
C GLN A 54 -1.01 -8.53 -2.99
N ALA A 55 -0.79 -9.28 -1.92
CA ALA A 55 -0.70 -10.73 -2.01
C ALA A 55 -1.42 -11.35 -0.81
N ILE A 56 -2.49 -12.10 -1.07
CA ILE A 56 -3.34 -12.67 -0.04
C ILE A 56 -3.51 -14.15 -0.36
N GLU A 57 -3.18 -15.01 0.60
CA GLU A 57 -3.24 -16.47 0.41
C GLU A 57 -2.38 -16.91 -0.79
N SER A 58 -2.99 -17.54 -1.79
CA SER A 58 -2.31 -18.05 -2.98
C SER A 58 -2.09 -16.98 -4.05
N ASP A 59 -2.83 -15.88 -4.06
CA ASP A 59 -2.89 -14.99 -5.22
C ASP A 59 -2.21 -13.65 -4.94
N SER A 60 -1.63 -13.08 -5.99
CA SER A 60 -1.04 -11.74 -5.95
C SER A 60 -1.62 -10.85 -7.05
N PHE A 61 -1.77 -9.58 -6.70
CA PHE A 61 -2.37 -8.54 -7.51
C PHE A 61 -1.48 -7.32 -7.50
N ILE A 62 -1.25 -6.74 -8.68
CA ILE A 62 -0.55 -5.47 -8.82
C ILE A 62 -1.50 -4.47 -9.44
N VAL A 63 -1.72 -3.35 -8.74
CA VAL A 63 -2.51 -2.24 -9.24
C VAL A 63 -1.59 -1.10 -9.65
N ILE A 64 -1.75 -0.61 -10.88
CA ILE A 64 -1.02 0.53 -11.42
C ILE A 64 -2.02 1.59 -11.86
N GLY A 65 -1.93 2.78 -11.27
CA GLY A 65 -2.57 3.98 -11.81
C GLY A 65 -1.63 4.65 -12.80
N ASP A 66 -1.91 4.54 -14.11
CA ASP A 66 -1.17 5.22 -15.16
C ASP A 66 -1.99 6.41 -15.69
N PHE A 67 -1.59 7.60 -15.26
CA PHE A 67 -2.22 8.86 -15.63
C PHE A 67 -1.26 9.77 -16.41
N SER A 68 -0.16 9.20 -16.92
CA SER A 68 0.87 9.95 -17.63
C SER A 68 0.51 10.28 -19.08
N GLY A 69 -0.49 9.61 -19.64
CA GLY A 69 -0.99 9.83 -21.00
C GLY A 69 -2.37 10.48 -21.06
N VAL A 70 -2.84 10.73 -22.29
CA VAL A 70 -4.21 11.19 -22.55
C VAL A 70 -5.23 10.14 -22.07
N ASP A 71 -4.96 8.88 -22.37
CA ASP A 71 -5.77 7.74 -21.95
C ASP A 71 -5.35 7.27 -20.55
N LYS A 72 -5.86 7.99 -19.54
CA LYS A 72 -5.80 7.59 -18.13
C LYS A 72 -6.35 6.18 -17.97
N ARG A 73 -5.65 5.34 -17.21
CA ARG A 73 -6.05 3.95 -16.96
C ARG A 73 -5.61 3.46 -15.59
N ILE A 74 -6.37 2.53 -15.05
CA ILE A 74 -6.04 1.76 -13.85
C ILE A 74 -5.87 0.32 -14.30
N ILE A 75 -4.69 -0.24 -14.05
CA ILE A 75 -4.30 -1.55 -14.54
C ILE A 75 -4.27 -2.49 -13.35
N LEU A 76 -4.92 -3.64 -13.49
CA LEU A 76 -4.82 -4.76 -12.57
C LEU A 76 -4.06 -5.88 -13.29
N ILE A 77 -2.98 -6.34 -12.67
CA ILE A 77 -2.27 -7.55 -13.08
C ILE A 77 -2.57 -8.61 -12.03
N GLU A 78 -3.08 -9.75 -12.48
CA GLU A 78 -3.34 -10.93 -11.64
C GLU A 78 -2.25 -11.96 -11.87
N ASP A 79 -1.69 -12.48 -10.77
CA ASP A 79 -0.75 -13.60 -10.71
C ASP A 79 -1.31 -14.60 -9.70
N LYS A 80 -2.02 -15.59 -10.25
CA LYS A 80 -2.72 -16.64 -9.51
C LYS A 80 -1.70 -17.68 -9.07
N ASN A 81 -1.87 -18.17 -7.85
CA ASN A 81 -0.89 -19.04 -7.19
C ASN A 81 0.47 -18.36 -6.90
N SER A 82 0.61 -17.05 -7.16
CA SER A 82 1.81 -16.25 -6.86
C SER A 82 3.08 -16.86 -7.45
N ASP A 83 3.00 -17.37 -8.67
CA ASP A 83 4.10 -18.03 -9.37
C ASP A 83 4.95 -17.06 -10.21
N ASN A 84 4.61 -15.76 -10.16
CA ASN A 84 5.21 -14.66 -10.91
C ASN A 84 4.92 -14.69 -12.42
N THR A 85 3.81 -15.33 -12.81
CA THR A 85 3.30 -15.31 -14.18
C THR A 85 2.12 -14.35 -14.29
N VAL A 86 2.00 -13.69 -15.44
CA VAL A 86 0.82 -12.87 -15.74
C VAL A 86 -0.32 -13.80 -16.19
N ASP A 87 -1.32 -14.02 -15.34
CA ASP A 87 -2.53 -14.76 -15.69
C ASP A 87 -3.55 -13.88 -16.41
N SER A 88 -3.69 -12.63 -15.94
CA SER A 88 -4.67 -11.69 -16.46
C SER A 88 -4.18 -10.26 -16.33
N VAL A 89 -4.49 -9.43 -17.32
CA VAL A 89 -4.30 -7.97 -17.26
C VAL A 89 -5.64 -7.32 -17.56
N VAL A 90 -6.08 -6.45 -16.66
CA VAL A 90 -7.31 -5.68 -16.85
C VAL A 90 -6.99 -4.20 -16.83
N GLU A 91 -7.33 -3.49 -17.89
CA GLU A 91 -7.26 -2.03 -17.95
C GLU A 91 -8.65 -1.44 -17.78
N TYR A 92 -8.86 -0.69 -16.69
CA TYR A 92 -10.03 0.14 -16.48
C TYR A 92 -9.75 1.57 -16.92
N TYR A 93 -10.63 2.12 -17.76
CA TYR A 93 -10.54 3.48 -18.28
C TYR A 93 -11.55 4.37 -17.53
N PRO A 94 -11.11 5.18 -16.55
CA PRO A 94 -12.01 5.93 -15.68
C PRO A 94 -12.88 6.96 -16.40
N LEU A 95 -12.42 7.52 -17.52
CA LEU A 95 -13.17 8.52 -18.29
C LEU A 95 -14.40 7.90 -18.98
N THR A 96 -14.21 6.75 -19.62
CA THR A 96 -15.25 6.01 -20.34
C THR A 96 -15.99 5.00 -19.46
N LYS A 97 -15.51 4.77 -18.23
CA LYS A 97 -16.07 3.83 -17.24
C LYS A 97 -16.21 2.40 -17.75
N ASN A 98 -15.32 1.98 -18.65
CA ASN A 98 -15.25 0.62 -19.17
C ASN A 98 -13.91 -0.04 -18.82
N TYR A 99 -13.84 -1.36 -18.93
CA TYR A 99 -12.59 -2.09 -18.82
C TYR A 99 -12.37 -3.00 -20.01
N ARG A 100 -11.11 -3.38 -20.21
CA ARG A 100 -10.67 -4.38 -21.19
C ARG A 100 -9.84 -5.43 -20.47
N ILE A 101 -10.08 -6.68 -20.80
CA ILE A 101 -9.23 -7.80 -20.39
C ILE A 101 -8.27 -8.07 -21.54
N LEU A 102 -6.98 -8.02 -21.27
CA LEU A 102 -5.90 -8.08 -22.25
C LEU A 102 -4.87 -9.13 -21.81
N LYS A 103 -4.05 -9.59 -22.77
CA LYS A 103 -2.87 -10.41 -22.47
C LYS A 103 -1.68 -9.57 -21.99
N LYS A 104 -1.63 -8.29 -22.39
CA LYS A 104 -0.58 -7.32 -22.07
C LYS A 104 -1.18 -5.92 -22.05
N SER A 105 -0.60 -5.03 -21.26
CA SER A 105 -0.93 -3.60 -21.25
C SER A 105 0.11 -2.81 -22.06
N GLU A 106 -0.33 -1.74 -22.71
CA GLU A 106 0.53 -0.78 -23.43
C GLU A 106 1.14 0.28 -22.48
N SER A 107 0.83 0.23 -21.18
CA SER A 107 1.45 1.13 -20.22
C SER A 107 2.95 0.87 -20.13
N LYS A 108 3.72 1.96 -20.08
CA LYS A 108 5.17 1.91 -19.86
C LYS A 108 5.56 1.27 -18.52
N PHE A 109 4.61 1.17 -17.58
CA PHE A 109 4.80 0.55 -16.27
C PHE A 109 4.47 -0.93 -16.25
N PHE A 110 3.88 -1.47 -17.33
CA PHE A 110 3.61 -2.89 -17.46
C PHE A 110 4.88 -3.66 -17.81
N THR A 111 5.05 -4.82 -17.20
CA THR A 111 6.09 -5.80 -17.52
C THR A 111 5.58 -7.20 -17.28
N THR A 112 6.12 -8.18 -18.01
CA THR A 112 5.86 -9.60 -17.75
C THR A 112 6.78 -10.18 -16.66
N ASP A 113 7.83 -9.45 -16.26
CA ASP A 113 8.69 -9.82 -15.14
C ASP A 113 8.07 -9.35 -13.82
N LEU A 114 7.12 -10.13 -13.32
CA LEU A 114 6.37 -9.78 -12.11
C LEU A 114 7.22 -9.84 -10.86
N ALA A 115 8.20 -10.74 -10.80
CA ALA A 115 9.11 -10.81 -9.67
C ALA A 115 9.91 -9.50 -9.54
N LYS A 116 10.41 -8.96 -10.65
CA LYS A 116 11.07 -7.65 -10.67
C LYS A 116 10.10 -6.53 -10.30
N LEU A 117 8.89 -6.49 -10.87
CA LEU A 117 7.92 -5.44 -10.57
C LEU A 117 7.53 -5.39 -9.09
N LYS A 118 7.28 -6.56 -8.47
CA LYS A 118 7.03 -6.69 -7.03
C LYS A 118 8.19 -6.14 -6.21
N ARG A 119 9.43 -6.51 -6.54
CA ARG A 119 10.64 -5.98 -5.88
C ARG A 119 10.75 -4.46 -6.05
N ASP A 120 10.47 -3.92 -7.24
CA ASP A 120 10.54 -2.48 -7.48
C ASP A 120 9.49 -1.70 -6.66
N ILE A 121 8.31 -2.28 -6.40
CA ILE A 121 7.30 -1.72 -5.51
C ILE A 121 7.78 -1.78 -4.04
N ILE A 122 8.28 -2.93 -3.58
CA ILE A 122 8.76 -3.13 -2.20
C ILE A 122 9.97 -2.21 -1.89
N THR A 123 10.92 -2.11 -2.82
CA THR A 123 12.11 -1.25 -2.67
C THR A 123 11.80 0.22 -2.85
N GLY A 124 10.67 0.55 -3.48
CA GLY A 124 10.30 1.93 -3.81
C GLY A 124 10.97 2.44 -5.10
N ASN A 125 11.73 1.61 -5.81
CA ASN A 125 12.38 1.99 -7.07
C ASN A 125 11.37 2.49 -8.11
N ILE A 126 10.19 1.88 -8.19
CA ILE A 126 9.18 2.26 -9.19
C ILE A 126 8.60 3.67 -8.97
N TYR A 127 8.71 4.26 -7.78
CA TYR A 127 8.21 5.61 -7.52
C TYR A 127 9.21 6.68 -7.97
N ARG A 128 10.51 6.36 -7.99
CA ARG A 128 11.58 7.30 -8.34
C ARG A 128 11.50 7.66 -9.83
N GLY A 129 11.27 8.94 -10.13
CA GLY A 129 11.21 9.46 -11.50
C GLY A 129 9.91 9.19 -12.26
N ASN A 130 8.90 8.57 -11.62
CA ASN A 130 7.64 8.18 -12.27
C ASN A 130 6.45 9.06 -11.89
N TYR A 131 6.68 10.24 -11.33
CA TYR A 131 5.65 11.19 -10.90
C TYR A 131 4.54 10.51 -10.08
N ALA A 132 4.94 10.03 -8.90
CA ALA A 132 4.09 9.34 -7.94
C ALA A 132 4.29 9.97 -6.54
N ASP A 133 3.45 9.59 -5.58
CA ASP A 133 3.67 9.98 -4.18
C ASP A 133 4.93 9.33 -3.58
N ASP A 134 5.54 10.03 -2.61
CA ASP A 134 6.69 9.51 -1.86
C ASP A 134 6.22 8.45 -0.85
N MET A 135 6.17 7.20 -1.31
CA MET A 135 5.84 6.04 -0.50
C MET A 135 7.07 5.58 0.29
N LYS A 136 6.91 5.39 1.60
CA LYS A 136 7.99 4.80 2.40
C LYS A 136 8.15 3.33 2.06
N SER A 137 9.39 2.92 1.82
CA SER A 137 9.75 1.60 1.28
C SER A 137 10.68 0.82 2.21
N ILE A 138 11.14 -0.35 1.77
CA ILE A 138 11.99 -1.24 2.57
C ILE A 138 13.28 -0.57 3.05
N ASP A 139 13.88 0.33 2.26
CA ASP A 139 15.11 1.04 2.65
C ASP A 139 14.91 1.84 3.96
N ALA A 140 13.76 2.50 4.10
CA ALA A 140 13.41 3.25 5.29
C ALA A 140 13.15 2.32 6.49
N LEU A 141 12.50 1.19 6.25
CA LEU A 141 12.30 0.15 7.28
C LEU A 141 13.65 -0.39 7.78
N GLU A 142 14.54 -0.78 6.89
CA GLU A 142 15.87 -1.30 7.25
C GLU A 142 16.68 -0.27 8.05
N ALA A 143 16.65 0.99 7.65
CA ALA A 143 17.31 2.08 8.39
C ALA A 143 16.79 2.20 9.82
N MET A 144 15.46 2.10 10.00
CA MET A 144 14.83 2.14 11.32
C MET A 144 15.19 0.91 12.17
N LEU A 145 15.22 -0.28 11.58
CA LEU A 145 15.62 -1.50 12.29
C LEU A 145 17.08 -1.45 12.77
N LYS A 146 17.99 -0.86 11.97
CA LYS A 146 19.40 -0.67 12.32
C LYS A 146 19.63 0.35 13.44
N LYS A 147 18.73 1.34 13.59
CA LYS A 147 18.79 2.35 14.66
C LYS A 147 18.42 1.78 16.05
N ASP A 148 17.68 0.66 16.09
CA ASP A 148 17.15 0.03 17.32
C ASP A 148 16.36 0.99 18.22
N ASP A 149 15.46 1.78 17.61
CA ASP A 149 14.60 2.72 18.34
C ASP A 149 13.43 1.97 19.03
N LYS A 150 13.59 1.70 20.32
CA LYS A 150 12.62 0.93 21.14
C LYS A 150 11.23 1.57 21.25
N ILE A 151 11.09 2.85 20.93
CA ILE A 151 9.78 3.53 20.93
C ILE A 151 9.06 3.28 19.60
N ALA A 152 9.82 3.26 18.49
CA ALA A 152 9.31 3.04 17.15
C ALA A 152 9.01 1.57 16.84
N ILE A 153 9.73 0.64 17.49
CA ILE A 153 9.69 -0.79 17.18
C ILE A 153 8.92 -1.55 18.26
N SER A 154 7.88 -2.27 17.83
CA SER A 154 7.13 -3.21 18.66
C SER A 154 7.14 -4.59 18.03
N GLU A 155 7.30 -5.63 18.85
CA GLU A 155 7.41 -7.01 18.41
C GLU A 155 6.31 -7.83 19.07
N ASP A 156 5.71 -8.76 18.32
CA ASP A 156 4.92 -9.85 18.88
C ASP A 156 5.57 -11.21 18.55
N VAL A 157 4.83 -12.30 18.71
CA VAL A 157 5.31 -13.67 18.49
C VAL A 157 5.61 -13.97 17.01
N TYR A 158 4.89 -13.32 16.10
CA TYR A 158 4.90 -13.61 14.67
C TYR A 158 5.37 -12.42 13.81
N SER A 159 5.35 -11.21 14.36
CA SER A 159 5.50 -9.95 13.67
C SER A 159 6.46 -8.98 14.34
N VAL A 160 7.00 -8.10 13.52
CA VAL A 160 7.61 -6.84 13.93
C VAL A 160 6.82 -5.71 13.27
N THR A 161 6.41 -4.76 14.08
CA THR A 161 5.77 -3.50 13.66
C THR A 161 6.73 -2.35 13.92
N VAL A 162 6.98 -1.53 12.90
CA VAL A 162 7.85 -0.36 12.98
C VAL A 162 7.05 0.88 12.62
N ARG A 163 7.05 1.89 13.49
CA ARG A 163 6.39 3.19 13.27
C ARG A 163 7.43 4.25 13.00
N LEU A 164 7.36 4.87 11.83
CA LEU A 164 8.21 6.00 11.49
C LEU A 164 7.57 7.28 12.04
N LEU A 165 8.23 7.90 13.01
CA LEU A 165 7.86 9.21 13.55
C LEU A 165 8.75 10.28 12.91
N GLU A 166 8.16 11.42 12.56
CA GLU A 166 8.93 12.59 12.13
C GLU A 166 9.55 13.28 13.36
N ILE A 167 10.69 13.95 13.17
CA ILE A 167 11.44 14.59 14.27
C ILE A 167 10.56 15.59 15.04
N ASP A 168 9.72 16.34 14.32
CA ASP A 168 8.87 17.38 14.91
C ASP A 168 7.47 16.87 15.31
N GLU A 169 7.13 15.61 15.00
CA GLU A 169 5.81 15.03 15.27
C GLU A 169 5.94 13.60 15.81
N THR A 170 6.00 13.51 17.14
CA THR A 170 6.19 12.26 17.86
C THR A 170 4.88 11.54 18.21
N LYS A 171 3.72 12.18 17.99
CA LYS A 171 2.41 11.62 18.35
C LYS A 171 1.73 10.91 17.19
N ARG A 172 2.10 11.23 15.94
CA ARG A 172 1.49 10.63 14.74
C ARG A 172 2.54 10.10 13.76
N PRO A 173 2.61 8.77 13.55
CA PRO A 173 3.55 8.20 12.60
C PRO A 173 3.24 8.64 11.16
N SER A 174 4.29 8.98 10.40
CA SER A 174 4.22 9.25 8.96
C SER A 174 4.08 7.97 8.15
N ALA A 175 4.66 6.87 8.65
CA ALA A 175 4.51 5.56 8.08
C ALA A 175 4.50 4.45 9.13
N GLN A 176 3.90 3.32 8.77
CA GLN A 176 3.93 2.09 9.54
C GLN A 176 4.33 0.92 8.63
N PHE A 177 5.24 0.11 9.13
CA PHE A 177 5.65 -1.13 8.51
C PHE A 177 5.27 -2.30 9.41
N VAL A 178 4.81 -3.39 8.81
CA VAL A 178 4.57 -4.66 9.51
C VAL A 178 5.16 -5.77 8.66
N TYR A 179 5.97 -6.64 9.26
CA TYR A 179 6.48 -7.82 8.58
C TYR A 179 6.54 -9.00 9.53
N GLY A 180 6.37 -10.20 8.99
CA GLY A 180 6.43 -11.40 9.81
C GLY A 180 5.94 -12.66 9.12
N LYS A 181 5.82 -13.75 9.89
CA LYS A 181 5.32 -15.03 9.41
C LYS A 181 4.54 -15.77 10.49
N ASN A 182 3.50 -16.48 10.06
CA ASN A 182 2.69 -17.37 10.89
C ASN A 182 2.51 -18.73 10.17
N ALA A 183 1.62 -19.59 10.66
CA ALA A 183 1.33 -20.88 10.04
C ALA A 183 0.64 -20.77 8.67
N GLY A 184 -0.07 -19.67 8.40
CA GLY A 184 -0.75 -19.41 7.13
C GLY A 184 0.18 -18.87 6.04
N GLY A 185 1.24 -18.15 6.41
CA GLY A 185 2.25 -17.66 5.48
C GLY A 185 2.98 -16.42 6.00
N TYR A 186 3.45 -15.63 5.05
CA TYR A 186 4.17 -14.39 5.28
C TYR A 186 3.23 -13.20 5.20
N PHE A 187 3.55 -12.14 5.92
CA PHE A 187 2.89 -10.85 5.78
C PHE A 187 3.93 -9.73 5.70
N LEU A 188 3.61 -8.74 4.88
CA LEU A 188 4.45 -7.57 4.61
C LEU A 188 3.53 -6.40 4.27
N GLN A 189 3.55 -5.35 5.07
CA GLN A 189 2.65 -4.21 4.91
C GLN A 189 3.40 -2.91 5.06
N PHE A 190 3.35 -2.06 4.03
CA PHE A 190 3.98 -0.75 4.01
C PHE A 190 2.89 0.31 3.86
N LYS A 191 2.61 1.03 4.94
CA LYS A 191 1.61 2.09 5.01
C LYS A 191 2.30 3.44 5.16
N THR A 192 1.96 4.38 4.29
CA THR A 192 2.35 5.80 4.41
C THR A 192 1.08 6.61 4.68
N ASP A 193 0.98 7.23 5.85
CA ASP A 193 -0.16 8.08 6.21
C ASP A 193 0.03 9.52 5.72
N TYR A 194 1.26 10.02 5.73
CA TYR A 194 1.64 11.30 5.14
C TYR A 194 3.15 11.36 4.87
N TYR A 195 3.57 12.29 4.02
CA TYR A 195 4.97 12.67 3.84
C TYR A 195 5.09 14.19 3.71
N ARG A 196 6.24 14.76 4.07
CA ARG A 196 6.49 16.20 3.93
C ARG A 196 7.07 16.52 2.57
N LYS A 197 6.45 17.43 1.84
CA LYS A 197 7.03 18.03 0.63
C LYS A 197 8.04 19.13 0.99
N ASN A 198 7.77 19.84 2.09
CA ASN A 198 8.65 20.85 2.69
C ASN A 198 8.28 21.00 4.18
N PHE A 199 8.95 21.92 4.88
CA PHE A 199 8.75 22.14 6.32
C PHE A 199 7.31 22.53 6.73
N ALA A 200 6.53 23.11 5.81
CA ALA A 200 5.18 23.62 6.08
C ALA A 200 4.07 22.79 5.42
N THR A 201 4.41 21.85 4.52
CA THR A 201 3.43 21.14 3.69
C THR A 201 3.57 19.64 3.85
N GLU A 202 2.55 19.05 4.46
CA GLU A 202 2.32 17.61 4.49
C GLU A 202 1.39 17.20 3.34
N ILE A 203 1.68 16.07 2.72
CA ILE A 203 0.88 15.46 1.67
C ILE A 203 0.41 14.10 2.16
N LYS A 204 -0.88 13.83 1.96
CA LYS A 204 -1.44 12.48 2.10
C LYS A 204 -1.32 11.79 0.75
N PRO A 205 -0.75 10.57 0.68
CA PRO A 205 -0.61 9.89 -0.58
C PRO A 205 -1.98 9.47 -1.12
N VAL A 206 -2.10 9.37 -2.44
CA VAL A 206 -3.30 8.93 -3.16
C VAL A 206 -3.72 7.54 -2.70
N LEU A 207 -2.75 6.64 -2.51
CA LEU A 207 -2.94 5.35 -1.87
C LEU A 207 -2.09 5.28 -0.60
N LYS A 208 -2.63 4.74 0.48
CA LYS A 208 -1.89 4.63 1.75
C LYS A 208 -0.96 3.44 1.79
N PHE A 209 -1.38 2.31 1.24
CA PHE A 209 -0.52 1.14 1.14
C PHE A 209 0.21 1.11 -0.19
N SER A 210 1.53 0.94 -0.16
CA SER A 210 2.32 0.52 -1.33
C SER A 210 2.40 -1.00 -1.42
N VAL A 211 2.39 -1.66 -0.26
CA VAL A 211 2.43 -3.12 -0.11
C VAL A 211 1.41 -3.52 0.96
N TYR A 212 0.53 -4.46 0.64
CA TYR A 212 -0.34 -5.12 1.62
C TYR A 212 -0.38 -6.62 1.32
N CYS A 213 0.49 -7.36 1.98
CA CYS A 213 0.58 -8.81 1.84
C CYS A 213 0.22 -9.47 3.17
N LYS A 214 -0.62 -10.50 3.12
CA LYS A 214 -1.13 -11.20 4.30
C LYS A 214 -1.33 -12.69 4.01
N ASP A 215 -0.83 -13.52 4.93
CA ASP A 215 -0.98 -14.98 4.88
C ASP A 215 -0.61 -15.56 3.50
N THR A 216 0.43 -15.01 2.87
CA THR A 216 0.82 -15.36 1.49
C THR A 216 2.09 -16.21 1.44
N ASN A 217 2.22 -17.02 0.40
CA ASN A 217 3.45 -17.76 0.07
C ASN A 217 4.17 -17.22 -1.16
N ASP A 218 3.82 -16.02 -1.63
CA ASP A 218 4.53 -15.32 -2.70
C ASP A 218 6.04 -15.29 -2.43
N SER A 219 6.82 -15.75 -3.42
CA SER A 219 8.25 -15.95 -3.25
C SER A 219 9.03 -14.66 -3.03
N VAL A 220 8.60 -13.54 -3.61
CA VAL A 220 9.23 -12.22 -3.44
C VAL A 220 8.91 -11.65 -2.06
N VAL A 221 7.67 -11.81 -1.59
CA VAL A 221 7.27 -11.40 -0.23
C VAL A 221 8.03 -12.21 0.81
N LYS A 222 8.08 -13.53 0.65
CA LYS A 222 8.85 -14.44 1.50
C LYS A 222 10.32 -14.05 1.56
N GLU A 223 10.96 -13.85 0.41
CA GLU A 223 12.36 -13.42 0.32
C GLU A 223 12.58 -12.11 1.12
N SER A 224 11.71 -11.13 0.93
CA SER A 224 11.79 -9.82 1.58
C SER A 224 11.68 -9.95 3.11
N VAL A 225 10.70 -10.71 3.60
CA VAL A 225 10.50 -10.90 5.04
C VAL A 225 11.66 -11.68 5.68
N GLU A 226 12.14 -12.74 5.04
CA GLU A 226 13.28 -13.52 5.55
C GLU A 226 14.57 -12.68 5.58
N ASN A 227 14.75 -11.74 4.64
CA ASN A 227 15.86 -10.79 4.70
C ASN A 227 15.71 -9.80 5.86
N LEU A 228 14.50 -9.30 6.14
CA LEU A 228 14.24 -8.45 7.30
C LEU A 228 14.46 -9.20 8.63
N PHE A 229 14.14 -10.49 8.71
CA PHE A 229 14.43 -11.31 9.89
C PHE A 229 15.92 -11.46 10.20
N LYS A 230 16.80 -11.38 9.19
CA LYS A 230 18.25 -11.35 9.41
C LYS A 230 18.71 -10.08 10.13
N ILE A 231 17.97 -8.98 9.95
CA ILE A 231 18.22 -7.72 10.67
C ILE A 231 17.57 -7.80 12.05
N ARG A 232 16.29 -8.16 12.10
CA ARG A 232 15.51 -8.25 13.33
C ARG A 232 14.34 -9.22 13.19
N ALA A 233 14.39 -10.31 13.94
CA ALA A 233 13.32 -11.30 14.03
C ALA A 233 12.31 -10.95 15.15
N PRO A 234 11.06 -11.47 15.09
CA PRO A 234 10.08 -11.35 16.17
C PRO A 234 10.59 -12.00 17.45
N ARG A 235 9.99 -11.63 18.60
CA ARG A 235 10.39 -12.23 19.88
C ARG A 235 9.95 -13.69 19.94
N VAL A 236 10.92 -14.59 20.03
CA VAL A 236 10.65 -15.96 20.45
C VAL A 236 10.34 -15.93 21.95
N ILE A 237 9.09 -16.24 22.32
CA ILE A 237 8.79 -16.57 23.72
C ILE A 237 9.59 -17.84 24.02
N LYS A 238 10.70 -17.72 24.75
CA LYS A 238 11.33 -18.89 25.35
C LYS A 238 10.33 -19.44 26.35
N GLU A 239 9.72 -20.58 26.04
CA GLU A 239 9.06 -21.39 27.06
C GLU A 239 10.12 -21.73 28.10
N ASN A 240 9.98 -21.16 29.31
CA ASN A 240 10.73 -21.65 30.45
C ASN A 240 10.27 -23.10 30.69
N LYS A 241 11.09 -24.05 30.25
CA LYS A 241 10.99 -25.44 30.70
C LYS A 241 11.37 -25.53 32.17
#